data_AF-A0ABD4Z869-F1
#
_entry.id   AF-A0ABD4Z869-F1
#
_cell.length_a   1.000
_cell.length_b   1.000
_cell.length_c   1.000
_cell.angle_alpha   90.00
_cell.angle_beta   90.00
_cell.angle_gamma   90.00
#
_symmetry.space_group_name_H-M   'P 1'
#
loop_
_entity.id
_entity.type
_entity.pdbx_description
1 polymer ?
#
loop_
_entity_poly.entity_id
_entity_poly.type
_entity_poly.pdbx_seq_one_letter_code
_entity_poly.pdbx_strand_id
1 'polypeptide(L)' 'MKIVDLTMTIKSKSPVYPTYISPVVHTWTSHREHGFYSNLLILNDHTLTHVDCPAHMIENGATVDSLPL' A
#
# COMPACT_ATOMS: atom_id res chain seq x y z
N MET A 1 -8.53 -21.76 17.19
CA MET A 1 -7.94 -20.42 17.43
C MET A 1 -8.56 -19.46 16.43
N LYS A 2 -8.98 -18.25 16.83
CA LYS A 2 -9.64 -17.27 15.95
C LYS A 2 -8.60 -16.28 15.45
N ILE A 3 -8.57 -16.03 14.14
CA ILE A 3 -7.77 -14.95 13.54
C ILE A 3 -8.54 -13.64 13.68
N VAL A 4 -7.86 -12.58 14.08
CA VAL A 4 -8.39 -11.22 14.19
C VAL A 4 -7.56 -10.32 13.29
N ASP A 5 -8.23 -9.57 12.40
CA ASP A 5 -7.60 -8.60 11.52
C ASP A 5 -7.35 -7.28 12.28
N LEU A 6 -6.10 -6.83 12.29
CA LEU A 6 -5.66 -5.59 12.93
C LEU A 6 -5.17 -4.55 11.89
N THR A 7 -5.39 -4.80 10.62
CA THR A 7 -4.97 -3.91 9.53
C THR A 7 -6.00 -2.82 9.27
N MET A 8 -5.53 -1.70 8.73
CA MET A 8 -6.40 -0.61 8.30
C MET A 8 -6.76 -0.78 6.81
N THR A 9 -8.04 -0.56 6.47
CA THR A 9 -8.49 -0.60 5.07
C THR A 9 -7.87 0.54 4.24
N ILE A 10 -7.20 0.18 3.14
CA ILE A 10 -6.71 1.13 2.14
C ILE A 10 -7.89 1.62 1.28
N LYS A 11 -8.08 2.94 1.24
CA LYS A 11 -9.09 3.60 0.41
C LYS A 11 -8.61 4.99 0.00
N SER A 12 -9.16 5.50 -1.08
CA SER A 12 -8.94 6.90 -1.46
C SER A 12 -9.34 7.83 -0.31
N LYS A 13 -8.52 8.87 -0.07
CA LYS A 13 -8.68 9.82 1.07
C LYS A 13 -8.38 9.20 2.45
N SER A 14 -7.74 8.05 2.52
CA SER A 14 -7.15 7.56 3.77
C SER A 14 -6.13 8.58 4.32
N PRO A 15 -5.98 8.67 5.66
CA PRO A 15 -5.01 9.57 6.27
C PRO A 15 -3.59 9.16 5.86
N VAL A 16 -2.75 10.16 5.65
CA VAL A 16 -1.35 10.01 5.26
C VAL A 16 -0.49 11.01 6.00
N TYR A 17 0.82 10.77 6.02
CA TYR A 17 1.78 11.76 6.48
C TYR A 17 1.73 13.01 5.59
N PRO A 18 1.91 14.23 6.11
CA PRO A 18 1.67 15.47 5.36
C PRO A 18 2.41 15.64 4.03
N THR A 19 3.55 14.96 3.84
CA THR A 19 4.34 15.03 2.60
C THR A 19 3.96 13.98 1.56
N TYR A 20 3.05 13.06 1.87
CA TYR A 20 2.68 11.96 0.98
C TYR A 20 1.38 12.23 0.21
N ILE A 21 1.26 11.59 -0.94
CA ILE A 21 -0.01 11.53 -1.65
C ILE A 21 -1.01 10.70 -0.84
N SER A 22 -2.28 11.11 -0.85
CA SER A 22 -3.34 10.20 -0.41
C SER A 22 -3.39 8.99 -1.36
N PRO A 23 -3.55 7.75 -0.87
CA PRO A 23 -3.62 6.60 -1.74
C PRO A 23 -4.77 6.74 -2.73
N VAL A 24 -4.59 6.24 -3.95
CA VAL A 24 -5.61 6.22 -5.00
C VAL A 24 -6.00 4.77 -5.22
N VAL A 25 -7.28 4.48 -5.03
CA VAL A 25 -7.92 3.24 -5.48
C VAL A 25 -8.88 3.61 -6.58
N HIS A 26 -8.53 3.27 -7.82
CA HIS A 26 -9.30 3.61 -9.00
C HIS A 26 -9.61 2.36 -9.82
N THR A 27 -10.89 2.14 -10.14
CA THR A 27 -11.30 1.07 -11.05
C THR A 27 -10.75 1.35 -12.44
N TRP A 28 -9.74 0.57 -12.85
CA TRP A 28 -9.08 0.75 -14.15
C TRP A 28 -9.74 -0.09 -15.23
N THR A 29 -10.16 -1.31 -14.90
CA THR A 29 -10.90 -2.18 -15.82
C THR A 29 -12.19 -2.67 -15.18
N SER A 30 -13.17 -2.94 -16.04
CA SER A 30 -14.49 -3.42 -15.64
C SER A 30 -14.91 -4.60 -16.51
N HIS A 31 -15.66 -5.54 -15.95
CA HIS A 31 -16.13 -6.72 -16.69
C HIS A 31 -16.96 -6.34 -17.93
N ARG A 32 -17.77 -5.28 -17.83
CA ARG A 32 -18.65 -4.84 -18.92
C ARG A 32 -17.87 -4.41 -20.16
N GLU A 33 -16.78 -3.68 -19.97
CA GLU A 33 -16.02 -3.09 -21.06
C GLU A 33 -14.81 -3.94 -21.47
N HIS A 34 -14.21 -4.65 -20.50
CA HIS A 34 -12.91 -5.31 -20.67
C HIS A 34 -12.96 -6.83 -20.46
N GLY A 35 -14.06 -7.38 -19.95
CA GLY A 35 -14.18 -8.81 -19.62
C GLY A 35 -13.54 -9.23 -18.30
N PHE A 36 -12.88 -8.33 -17.57
CA PHE A 36 -12.31 -8.56 -16.24
C PHE A 36 -12.32 -7.29 -15.38
N TYR A 37 -12.08 -7.41 -14.08
CA TYR A 37 -12.02 -6.29 -13.13
C TYR A 37 -10.62 -6.12 -12.55
N SER A 38 -10.14 -4.88 -12.50
CA SER A 38 -8.91 -4.52 -11.80
C SER A 38 -8.97 -3.07 -11.32
N ASN A 39 -8.27 -2.81 -10.21
CA ASN A 39 -8.01 -1.47 -9.72
C ASN A 39 -6.56 -1.07 -9.99
N LEU A 40 -6.35 0.18 -10.37
CA LEU A 40 -5.07 0.85 -10.22
C LEU A 40 -4.95 1.31 -8.76
N LEU A 41 -3.83 0.92 -8.14
CA LEU A 41 -3.43 1.35 -6.81
C LEU A 41 -2.21 2.26 -6.95
N ILE A 42 -2.31 3.48 -6.43
CA ILE A 42 -1.17 4.40 -6.32
C ILE A 42 -1.02 4.74 -4.84
N LEU A 43 0.12 4.40 -4.25
CA LEU A 43 0.38 4.55 -2.82
C LEU A 43 1.88 4.71 -2.57
N ASN A 44 2.22 5.36 -1.45
CA ASN A 44 3.56 5.30 -0.87
C ASN A 44 3.65 4.05 0.03
N ASP A 45 4.83 3.48 0.19
CA ASP A 45 5.10 2.30 1.03
C ASP A 45 4.72 2.50 2.51
N HIS A 46 4.74 3.74 3.02
CA HIS A 46 4.26 4.12 4.34
C HIS A 46 2.76 4.46 4.37
N THR A 47 1.93 3.68 3.68
CA THR A 47 0.47 3.82 3.68
C THR A 47 -0.17 2.89 4.70
N LEU A 48 -0.77 3.46 5.75
CA LEU A 48 -1.56 2.75 6.77
C LEU A 48 -0.78 1.63 7.49
N THR A 49 -1.27 0.40 7.56
CA THR A 49 -0.56 -0.71 8.22
C THR A 49 0.57 -1.20 7.32
N HIS A 50 1.82 -0.95 7.72
CA HIS A 50 3.03 -1.25 6.94
C HIS A 50 4.21 -1.62 7.86
N VAL A 51 5.36 -1.92 7.25
CA VAL A 51 6.62 -2.23 7.94
C VAL A 51 7.73 -1.43 7.28
N ASP A 52 8.58 -0.80 8.08
CA ASP A 52 9.74 -0.06 7.60
C ASP A 52 10.93 -1.00 7.35
N CYS A 53 11.83 -0.58 6.46
CA CYS A 53 13.14 -1.20 6.26
C CYS A 53 14.25 -0.17 6.48
N PRO A 54 15.52 -0.58 6.69
CA PRO A 54 16.62 0.36 6.93
C PRO A 54 16.75 1.47 5.88
N ALA A 55 16.44 1.18 4.61
CA ALA A 55 16.44 2.16 3.53
C ALA A 55 15.49 3.37 3.77
N HIS A 56 14.50 3.25 4.66
CA HIS A 56 13.61 4.37 5.00
C HIS A 56 14.36 5.56 5.61
N MET A 57 15.39 5.30 6.43
CA MET A 57 16.07 6.32 7.22
C MET A 57 17.59 6.38 6.99
N ILE A 58 18.16 5.36 6.35
CA ILE A 58 19.60 5.23 6.11
C ILE A 58 19.84 5.20 4.61
N GLU A 59 20.61 6.16 4.11
CA GLU A 59 21.04 6.19 2.71
C GLU A 59 21.80 4.88 2.38
N ASN A 60 21.39 4.20 1.31
CA ASN A 60 21.87 2.86 0.92
C ASN A 60 21.62 1.75 1.96
N GLY A 61 20.66 1.94 2.88
CA GLY A 61 20.19 0.90 3.77
C GLY A 61 19.54 -0.27 3.01
N ALA A 62 19.44 -1.42 3.68
CA ALA A 62 18.76 -2.60 3.16
C ALA A 62 17.29 -2.30 2.79
N THR A 63 16.90 -2.70 1.59
CA THR A 63 15.51 -2.63 1.08
C THR A 63 14.70 -3.84 1.56
N VAL A 64 13.37 -3.73 1.52
CA VAL A 64 12.46 -4.76 2.08
C VAL A 64 12.70 -6.17 1.52
N ASP A 65 13.07 -6.29 0.24
CA ASP A 65 13.35 -7.56 -0.45
C ASP A 65 14.66 -8.23 -0.01
N SER A 66 15.53 -7.50 0.70
CA SER A 66 16.79 -8.02 1.25
C SER A 66 16.69 -8.50 2.70
N LEU A 67 15.55 -8.30 3.36
CA LEU A 67 15.32 -8.70 4.75
C LEU A 67 14.89 -10.18 4.85
N PRO A 68 15.26 -10.90 5.92
CA PRO A 68 14.75 -12.24 6.18
C PRO A 68 13.25 -12.20 6.51
N LEU A 69 12.54 -13.26 6.11
CA LEU A 69 11.13 -13.50 6.47
C LEU A 69 10.99 -14.22 7.81
#